data_AF-A0A950BIB8-F1
#
_entry.id   AF-A0A950BIB8-F1
#
_cell.length_a   1.000
_cell.length_b   1.000
_cell.length_c   1.000
_cell.angle_alpha   90.00
_cell.angle_beta   90.00
_cell.angle_gamma   90.00
#
_symmetry.space_group_name_H-M   'P 1'
#
loop_
_entity.id
_entity.type
_entity.pdbx_description
1 polymer ?
#
loop_
_entity_poly.entity_id
_entity_poly.type
_entity_poly.pdbx_seq_one_letter_code
_entity_poly.pdbx_strand_id
1 'polypeptide(L)'
;NWRLMRWQLWLWFIGMIVTTFPWHLVGLMGMPRRMAYYDYSDPALAGQGALVVLSVIGAVILLISAILFFVVLLQGHRGAEIAPEEYRFSKPVHESASLPVALNSFALWIVLMIALTVTNYGYPIAQLLATPESAVPAIPIGAQR
;
A
#
# COMPACT_ATOMS: atom_id res chain seq x y z
N ASN A 1 -19.12 -10.66 17.70
CA ASN A 1 -18.53 -9.47 18.37
C ASN A 1 -18.44 -8.25 17.44
N TRP A 2 -19.57 -7.70 16.99
CA TRP A 2 -19.61 -6.57 16.04
C TRP A 2 -18.92 -5.30 16.56
N ARG A 3 -18.99 -5.03 17.88
CA ARG A 3 -18.33 -3.87 18.49
C ARG A 3 -16.80 -3.97 18.38
N LEU A 4 -16.24 -5.16 18.60
CA LEU A 4 -14.80 -5.40 18.52
C LEU A 4 -14.29 -5.20 17.09
N MET A 5 -15.03 -5.72 16.10
CA MET A 5 -14.72 -5.53 14.67
C MET A 5 -14.74 -4.04 14.29
N ARG A 6 -15.76 -3.29 14.73
CA ARG A 6 -15.84 -1.84 14.49
C ARG A 6 -14.66 -1.09 15.12
N TRP A 7 -14.30 -1.42 16.37
CA TRP A 7 -13.14 -0.82 17.04
C TRP A 7 -11.84 -1.12 16.30
N GLN A 8 -11.63 -2.37 15.88
CA GLN A 8 -10.46 -2.76 15.10
C GLN A 8 -10.35 -1.93 13.82
N LEU A 9 -11.44 -1.79 13.05
CA LEU A 9 -11.48 -0.99 11.82
C LEU A 9 -11.19 0.50 12.06
N TRP A 10 -11.80 1.09 13.09
CA TRP A 10 -11.58 2.50 13.42
C TRP A 10 -10.16 2.77 13.90
N LEU A 11 -9.60 1.89 14.74
CA LEU A 11 -8.21 1.99 15.17
C LEU A 11 -7.25 1.85 13.99
N TRP A 12 -7.55 0.96 13.04
CA TRP A 12 -6.74 0.85 11.82
C TRP A 12 -6.78 2.14 11.01
N PHE A 13 -7.98 2.66 10.74
CA PHE A 13 -8.16 3.91 9.99
C PHE A 13 -7.43 5.09 10.65
N ILE A 14 -7.66 5.32 11.95
CA ILE A 14 -7.03 6.41 12.69
C ILE A 14 -5.51 6.21 12.74
N GLY A 15 -5.04 4.99 13.02
CA GLY A 15 -3.62 4.65 13.06
C GLY A 15 -2.92 4.93 11.72
N MET A 16 -3.56 4.60 10.60
CA MET A 16 -3.03 4.92 9.27
C MET A 16 -2.94 6.42 9.03
N ILE A 17 -3.96 7.20 9.42
CA ILE A 17 -3.94 8.67 9.31
C ILE A 17 -2.79 9.24 10.14
N VAL A 18 -2.69 8.88 11.42
CA VAL A 18 -1.66 9.40 12.34
C VAL A 18 -0.25 8.97 11.92
N THR A 19 -0.08 7.79 11.34
CA THR A 19 1.23 7.31 10.84
C THR A 19 1.64 8.00 9.54
N THR A 20 0.70 8.14 8.59
CA THR A 20 1.04 8.55 7.22
C THR A 20 1.12 10.07 7.06
N PHE A 21 0.30 10.86 7.76
CA PHE A 21 0.36 12.32 7.65
C PHE A 21 1.76 12.88 7.98
N PRO A 22 2.42 12.49 9.09
CA PRO A 22 3.78 12.92 9.37
C PRO A 22 4.78 12.52 8.27
N TRP A 23 4.63 11.34 7.67
CA TRP A 23 5.50 10.88 6.59
C TRP A 23 5.40 11.75 5.32
N HIS A 24 4.21 12.27 5.01
CA HIS A 24 4.07 13.24 3.91
C HIS A 24 4.81 14.53 4.24
N LEU A 25 4.67 15.03 5.47
CA LEU A 25 5.31 16.29 5.88
C LEU A 25 6.84 16.19 5.90
N VAL A 26 7.41 15.14 6.51
CA VAL A 26 8.87 14.94 6.50
C VAL A 26 9.40 14.61 5.10
N GLY A 27 8.58 13.97 4.25
CA GLY A 27 8.92 13.77 2.84
C GLY A 27 9.04 15.10 2.08
N LEU A 28 8.15 16.07 2.36
CA LEU A 28 8.27 17.44 1.84
C LEU A 28 9.49 18.18 2.39
N MET A 29 9.95 17.83 3.60
CA MET A 29 11.20 18.33 4.19
C MET A 29 12.45 17.63 3.65
N GLY A 30 12.32 16.70 2.70
CA GLY A 30 13.44 16.01 2.06
C GLY A 30 13.96 14.79 2.80
N MET A 31 13.22 14.26 3.78
CA MET A 31 13.60 13.01 4.47
C MET A 31 13.66 11.84 3.47
N PRO A 32 14.81 11.15 3.33
CA PRO A 32 14.91 9.99 2.45
C PRO A 32 14.01 8.85 2.94
N ARG A 33 13.72 7.88 2.05
CA ARG A 33 12.99 6.66 2.41
C ARG A 33 13.99 5.51 2.56
N ARG A 34 13.61 4.47 3.32
CA ARG A 34 14.41 3.24 3.51
C ARG A 34 15.72 3.46 4.30
N MET A 35 15.71 4.36 5.28
CA MET A 35 16.81 4.52 6.25
C MET A 35 16.53 3.72 7.53
N ALA A 36 17.58 3.13 8.11
CA ALA A 36 17.48 2.37 9.36
C ALA A 36 17.38 3.27 10.60
N TYR A 37 18.04 4.44 10.58
CA TYR A 37 18.00 5.42 11.65
C TYR A 37 18.22 6.83 11.11
N TYR A 38 17.88 7.83 11.93
CA TYR A 38 18.15 9.24 11.70
C TYR A 38 18.77 9.84 12.94
N ASP A 39 19.77 10.69 12.76
CA ASP A 39 20.37 11.45 13.85
C ASP A 39 19.67 12.80 13.99
N TYR A 40 18.73 12.90 14.94
CA TYR A 40 18.01 14.14 15.22
C TYR A 40 18.79 15.11 16.12
N SER A 41 20.03 14.78 16.50
CA SER A 41 20.93 15.75 17.13
C SER A 41 21.49 16.75 16.10
N ASP A 42 21.49 16.38 14.81
CA ASP A 42 21.83 17.29 13.72
C ASP A 42 20.76 18.40 13.58
N PRO A 43 21.14 19.69 13.68
CA PRO A 43 20.22 20.81 13.47
C PRO A 43 19.44 20.76 12.15
N ALA A 44 20.01 20.15 11.10
CA ALA A 44 19.35 20.00 9.81
C ALA A 44 18.15 19.03 9.85
N LEU A 45 18.17 18.05 10.76
CA LEU A 45 17.13 17.02 10.88
C LEU A 45 16.23 17.22 12.11
N ALA A 46 16.66 18.01 13.10
CA ALA A 46 15.94 18.23 14.36
C ALA A 46 14.46 18.59 14.16
N GLY A 47 14.13 19.42 13.16
CA GLY A 47 12.75 19.82 12.85
C GLY A 47 11.82 18.66 12.41
N GLN A 48 12.38 17.55 11.94
CA GLN A 48 11.63 16.36 11.51
C GLN A 48 11.31 15.43 12.68
N GLY A 49 12.07 15.50 13.77
CA GLY A 49 12.00 14.55 14.88
C GLY A 49 10.61 14.46 15.52
N ALA A 50 9.95 15.59 15.77
CA ALA A 50 8.62 15.62 16.36
C ALA A 50 7.57 14.90 15.48
N LEU A 51 7.66 15.07 14.16
CA LEU A 51 6.77 14.40 13.19
C LEU A 51 7.03 12.89 13.18
N VAL A 52 8.28 12.48 13.26
CA VAL A 52 8.64 11.06 13.30
C VAL A 52 8.14 10.41 14.60
N VAL A 53 8.27 11.09 15.74
CA VAL A 53 7.67 10.64 17.01
C VAL A 53 6.15 10.51 16.90
N LEU A 54 5.47 11.47 16.25
CA LEU A 54 4.03 11.36 16.01
C LEU A 54 3.67 10.13 15.17
N SER A 55 4.49 9.78 14.17
CA SER A 55 4.28 8.56 13.38
C SER A 55 4.42 7.28 14.22
N VAL A 56 5.27 7.28 15.25
CA VAL A 56 5.40 6.15 16.20
C VAL A 56 4.11 5.97 17.01
N ILE A 57 3.45 7.05 17.42
CA ILE A 57 2.15 6.98 18.10
C ILE A 57 1.12 6.30 17.18
N GLY A 58 1.09 6.69 15.90
CA GLY A 58 0.27 6.02 14.89
C GLY A 58 0.58 4.53 14.76
N ALA A 59 1.87 4.16 14.75
CA ALA A 59 2.31 2.77 14.67
C ALA A 59 1.88 1.95 15.91
N VAL A 60 1.89 2.53 17.11
CA VAL A 60 1.38 1.87 18.32
C VAL A 60 -0.13 1.64 18.22
N ILE A 61 -0.90 2.60 17.71
CA ILE A 61 -2.34 2.45 17.46
C ILE A 61 -2.58 1.30 16.46
N LEU A 62 -1.78 1.21 15.40
CA LEU A 62 -1.85 0.13 14.42
C LEU A 62 -1.48 -1.22 15.02
N LEU A 63 -0.47 -1.29 15.90
CA LEU A 63 -0.12 -2.51 16.62
C LEU A 63 -1.29 -3.02 17.47
N ILE A 64 -1.95 -2.13 18.20
CA ILE A 64 -3.15 -2.47 18.99
C ILE A 64 -4.27 -2.96 18.05
N SER A 65 -4.51 -2.29 16.92
CA SER A 65 -5.48 -2.73 15.92
C SER A 65 -5.13 -4.11 15.35
N ALA A 66 -3.86 -4.40 15.06
CA ALA A 66 -3.41 -5.68 14.54
C ALA A 66 -3.62 -6.82 15.55
N ILE A 67 -3.33 -6.58 16.83
CA ILE A 67 -3.63 -7.55 17.89
C ILE A 67 -5.15 -7.82 17.94
N LEU A 68 -5.98 -6.78 17.90
CA LEU A 68 -7.43 -6.92 17.87
C LEU A 68 -7.90 -7.69 16.63
N PHE A 69 -7.27 -7.49 15.47
CA PHE A 69 -7.56 -8.22 14.25
C PHE A 69 -7.32 -9.72 14.42
N PHE A 70 -6.17 -10.13 14.99
CA PHE A 70 -5.91 -11.54 15.27
C PHE A 70 -6.89 -12.12 16.29
N VAL A 71 -7.27 -11.35 17.31
CA VAL A 71 -8.28 -11.77 18.30
C VAL A 71 -9.66 -11.96 17.65
N VAL A 72 -10.05 -11.10 16.69
CA VAL A 72 -11.28 -11.24 15.91
C VAL A 72 -11.22 -12.48 15.01
N LEU A 73 -10.10 -12.69 14.32
CA LEU A 73 -9.89 -13.83 13.42
C LEU A 73 -9.94 -15.17 14.17
N LEU A 74 -9.23 -15.26 15.30
CA LEU A 74 -9.20 -16.47 16.14
C LEU A 74 -10.59 -16.78 16.72
N GLN A 75 -11.35 -15.77 17.15
CA GLN A 75 -12.73 -15.97 17.59
C GLN A 75 -13.64 -16.42 16.43
N GLY A 76 -13.43 -15.90 15.23
CA GLY A 76 -14.16 -16.32 14.04
C GLY A 76 -13.91 -17.79 13.69
N HIS A 77 -12.64 -18.21 13.65
CA HIS A 77 -12.27 -19.61 13.35
C HIS A 77 -12.68 -20.61 14.43
N ARG A 78 -12.75 -20.19 15.70
CA ARG A 78 -13.20 -21.03 16.82
C ARG A 78 -14.71 -20.97 17.06
N GLY A 79 -15.41 -20.11 16.34
CA GLY A 79 -16.85 -19.95 16.46
C GLY A 79 -17.61 -21.15 15.91
N ALA A 80 -18.89 -21.26 16.28
CA ALA A 80 -19.79 -22.20 15.63
C ALA A 80 -19.88 -21.88 14.12
N GLU A 81 -19.94 -22.91 13.29
CA GLU A 81 -20.17 -22.75 11.87
C GLU A 81 -21.58 -22.21 11.66
N ILE A 82 -21.67 -21.05 11.00
CA ILE A 82 -22.95 -20.40 10.68
C ILE A 82 -23.17 -20.62 9.18
N ALA A 83 -24.32 -21.18 8.82
CA ALA A 83 -24.70 -21.26 7.42
C ALA A 83 -24.70 -19.85 6.81
N PRO A 84 -23.93 -19.59 5.74
CA PRO A 84 -23.84 -18.26 5.16
C PRO A 84 -25.23 -17.86 4.63
N GLU A 85 -25.63 -16.61 4.92
CA GLU A 85 -26.81 -16.04 4.29
C GLU A 85 -26.62 -15.92 2.78
N GLU A 86 -27.72 -15.90 2.03
CA GLU A 86 -27.69 -15.69 0.59
C GLU A 86 -26.99 -14.35 0.25
N TYR A 87 -26.02 -14.39 -0.66
CA TYR A 87 -25.28 -13.21 -1.08
C TYR A 87 -26.23 -12.16 -1.65
N ARG A 88 -26.18 -10.95 -1.06
CA ARG A 88 -26.93 -9.79 -1.54
C ARG A 88 -26.01 -8.88 -2.32
N PHE A 89 -26.27 -8.74 -3.62
CA PHE A 89 -25.60 -7.75 -4.46
C PHE A 89 -26.39 -6.44 -4.48
N SER A 90 -25.69 -5.32 -4.50
CA SER A 90 -26.32 -4.02 -4.76
C SER A 90 -26.86 -4.01 -6.19
N LYS A 91 -28.07 -3.46 -6.38
CA LYS A 91 -28.67 -3.25 -7.70
C LYS A 91 -28.41 -1.82 -8.16
N PRO A 92 -27.99 -1.60 -9.42
CA PRO A 92 -27.85 -0.25 -9.94
C PRO A 92 -29.22 0.42 -10.01
N VAL A 93 -29.27 1.73 -9.78
CA VAL A 93 -30.52 2.51 -9.88
C VAL A 93 -31.04 2.53 -11.32
N HIS A 94 -30.13 2.55 -12.30
CA HIS A 94 -30.42 2.51 -13.73
C HIS A 94 -29.67 1.36 -14.38
N GLU A 95 -30.40 0.28 -14.71
CA GLU A 95 -29.84 -0.84 -15.46
C GLU A 95 -29.70 -0.46 -16.94
N SER A 96 -28.49 -0.54 -17.49
CA SER A 96 -28.28 -0.35 -18.92
C SER A 96 -28.66 -1.63 -19.65
N ALA A 97 -29.63 -1.56 -20.56
CA ALA A 97 -30.09 -2.72 -21.34
C ALA A 97 -29.05 -3.24 -22.34
N SER A 98 -28.11 -2.38 -22.77
CA SER A 98 -27.03 -2.78 -23.67
C SER A 98 -25.81 -1.91 -23.46
N LEU A 99 -24.63 -2.47 -23.69
CA LEU A 99 -23.37 -1.75 -23.62
C LEU A 99 -22.74 -1.70 -25.01
N PRO A 100 -22.15 -0.56 -25.41
CA PRO A 100 -21.33 -0.50 -26.61
C PRO A 100 -20.25 -1.58 -26.57
N VAL A 101 -20.00 -2.23 -27.72
CA VAL A 101 -19.01 -3.33 -27.84
C VAL A 101 -17.63 -2.90 -27.33
N ALA A 102 -17.26 -1.63 -27.54
CA ALA A 102 -16.00 -1.09 -27.02
C ALA A 102 -15.86 -1.17 -25.49
N LEU A 103 -16.96 -1.00 -24.73
CA LEU A 103 -16.94 -1.09 -23.27
C LEU A 103 -17.05 -2.54 -22.76
N ASN A 104 -17.67 -3.43 -23.53
CA ASN A 104 -17.88 -4.83 -23.15
C ASN A 104 -16.80 -5.81 -23.67
N SER A 105 -15.97 -5.37 -24.62
CA SER A 105 -14.96 -6.22 -25.25
C SER A 105 -13.62 -6.16 -24.51
N PHE A 106 -13.23 -7.26 -23.87
CA PHE A 106 -11.88 -7.41 -23.32
C PHE A 106 -10.80 -7.32 -24.41
N ALA A 107 -11.08 -7.81 -25.62
CA ALA A 107 -10.10 -7.83 -26.70
C ALA A 107 -9.62 -6.41 -27.06
N LEU A 108 -10.52 -5.43 -27.13
CA LEU A 108 -10.16 -4.04 -27.40
C LEU A 108 -9.19 -3.50 -26.34
N TRP A 109 -9.53 -3.65 -25.06
CA TRP A 109 -8.74 -3.12 -23.95
C TRP A 109 -7.40 -3.84 -23.77
N ILE A 110 -7.34 -5.15 -24.00
CA ILE A 110 -6.09 -5.92 -23.97
C ILE A 110 -5.16 -5.48 -25.10
N VAL A 111 -5.68 -5.33 -26.33
CA VAL A 111 -4.89 -4.86 -27.47
C VAL A 111 -4.37 -3.45 -27.22
N LEU A 112 -5.22 -2.54 -26.73
CA LEU A 112 -4.82 -1.19 -26.38
C LEU A 112 -3.72 -1.19 -25.30
N MET A 113 -3.89 -1.99 -24.24
CA MET A 113 -2.90 -2.13 -23.18
C MET A 113 -1.54 -2.59 -23.73
N ILE A 114 -1.53 -3.65 -24.54
CA ILE A 114 -0.30 -4.17 -25.17
C ILE A 114 0.35 -3.10 -26.05
N ALA A 115 -0.43 -2.44 -26.91
CA ALA A 115 0.08 -1.40 -27.80
C ALA A 115 0.70 -0.22 -27.01
N LEU A 116 0.04 0.22 -25.94
CA LEU A 116 0.55 1.27 -25.05
C LEU A 116 1.81 0.83 -24.30
N THR A 117 1.84 -0.40 -23.80
CA THR A 117 3.04 -0.95 -23.13
C THR A 117 4.23 -1.01 -24.09
N VAL A 118 4.04 -1.53 -25.30
CA VAL A 118 5.10 -1.60 -26.32
C VAL A 118 5.58 -0.22 -26.71
N THR A 119 4.66 0.74 -26.91
CA THR A 119 5.03 2.11 -27.31
C THR A 119 5.79 2.83 -26.21
N ASN A 120 5.33 2.75 -24.96
CA ASN A 120 5.92 3.47 -23.84
C ASN A 120 7.23 2.86 -23.35
N TYR A 121 7.35 1.52 -23.35
CA TYR A 121 8.49 0.81 -22.77
C TYR A 121 9.42 0.17 -23.81
N GLY A 122 8.97 -0.04 -25.05
CA GLY A 122 9.76 -0.72 -26.08
C GLY A 122 11.07 0.00 -26.38
N TYR A 123 11.01 1.31 -26.62
CA TYR A 123 12.23 2.11 -26.87
C TYR A 123 13.17 2.16 -25.66
N PRO A 124 12.72 2.53 -24.43
CA PRO A 124 13.60 2.51 -23.25
C PRO A 124 14.26 1.16 -23.00
N ILE A 125 13.52 0.05 -23.15
CA ILE A 125 14.07 -1.30 -22.95
C ILE A 125 15.09 -1.63 -24.04
N ALA A 126 14.77 -1.37 -25.32
CA ALA A 126 15.72 -1.62 -26.42
C ALA A 126 16.99 -0.78 -26.27
N GLN A 127 16.86 0.48 -25.86
CA GLN A 127 18.00 1.36 -25.58
C GLN A 127 18.87 0.81 -24.43
N LEU A 128 18.25 0.35 -23.33
CA LEU A 128 18.99 -0.24 -22.21
C LEU A 128 19.75 -1.50 -22.64
N LEU A 129 19.13 -2.37 -23.45
CA LEU A 129 19.78 -3.59 -23.97
C LEU A 129 20.96 -3.29 -24.90
N ALA A 130 20.88 -2.19 -25.67
CA ALA A 130 21.95 -1.78 -26.57
C ALA A 130 23.08 -0.99 -25.88
N THR A 131 22.92 -0.62 -24.61
CA THR A 131 23.90 0.19 -23.87
C THR A 131 25.01 -0.72 -23.30
N PRO A 132 26.30 -0.51 -23.67
CA PRO A 132 27.41 -1.40 -23.27
C PRO A 132 27.69 -1.50 -21.77
N GLU A 133 27.33 -0.49 -20.99
CA GLU A 133 27.59 -0.39 -19.54
C GLU A 133 26.32 -0.64 -18.69
N SER A 134 25.39 -1.45 -19.22
CA SER A 134 24.11 -1.73 -18.55
C SER A 134 24.20 -2.79 -17.44
N ALA A 135 25.35 -3.44 -17.26
CA ALA A 135 25.57 -4.48 -16.25
C ALA A 135 26.69 -4.08 -15.28
N VAL A 136 26.37 -4.06 -13.99
CA VAL A 136 27.33 -3.80 -12.90
C VAL A 136 27.41 -5.05 -12.02
N PRO A 137 28.60 -5.45 -11.55
CA PRO A 137 28.71 -6.58 -10.62
C PRO A 137 27.91 -6.34 -9.35
N ALA A 138 27.32 -7.41 -8.79
CA ALA A 138 26.63 -7.34 -7.52
C ALA A 138 27.62 -6.96 -6.41
N ILE A 139 27.33 -5.88 -5.68
CA ILE A 139 28.12 -5.47 -4.51
C ILE A 139 27.41 -5.97 -3.25
N PRO A 140 27.92 -7.03 -2.58
CA PRO A 140 27.32 -7.51 -1.34
C PRO A 140 27.58 -6.48 -0.22
N ILE A 141 26.51 -5.87 0.29
CA ILE A 141 26.58 -4.98 1.45
C ILE A 141 26.43 -5.84 2.70
N GLY A 142 27.45 -5.85 3.57
CA GLY A 142 27.46 -6.61 4.83
C GLY A 142 28.30 -7.90 4.84
N ALA A 143 29.11 -8.16 3.83
CA ALA A 143 30.17 -9.17 3.95
C ALA A 143 31.17 -8.75 5.04
N GLN A 144 31.52 -9.67 5.95
CA GLN A 144 32.64 -9.44 6.87
C GLN A 144 33.89 -9.17 6.03
N ARG A 145 34.55 -8.03 6.29
CA ARG A 145 35.94 -7.83 5.90
C ARG A 145 36.84 -8.75 6.71
#